data_AF-A0A4E9FC94-F1
#
_entry.id   AF-A0A4E9FC94-F1
#
_cell.length_a   1.000
_cell.length_b   1.000
_cell.length_c   1.000
_cell.angle_alpha   90.00
_cell.angle_beta   90.00
_cell.angle_gamma   90.00
#
_symmetry.space_group_name_H-M   'P 1'
#
loop_
_entity.id
_entity.type
_entity.pdbx_description
1 polymer ?
#
loop_
_entity_poly.entity_id
_entity_poly.type
_entity_poly.pdbx_seq_one_letter_code
_entity_poly.pdbx_strand_id
1 'polypeptide(L)'
;MQNFNLVQLQVYQQDILKADIAVKNHIEGIRQQNFMSEKEIAQCTRDIKEQMAKLAHLINALEKFANKISFRNDRIELLTQVKEHRNELEKNRQMLRQAIFEFLKVMEEQSRTYLLQGGDDSQDIEFRNRRRRAENLKTQTLKVLFKYFFVVSLIKL
;
A
#
# COMPACT_ATOMS: atom_id res chain seq x y z
N MET A 1 -9.46 -47.07 -6.60
CA MET A 1 -8.57 -45.98 -6.13
C MET A 1 -8.48 -44.79 -7.09
N GLN A 2 -8.50 -44.97 -8.41
CA GLN A 2 -8.34 -43.86 -9.37
C GLN A 2 -9.38 -42.73 -9.23
N ASN A 3 -10.66 -43.07 -9.04
CA ASN A 3 -11.73 -42.05 -8.92
C ASN A 3 -11.54 -41.11 -7.73
N PHE A 4 -11.05 -41.61 -6.59
CA PHE A 4 -10.82 -40.77 -5.40
C PHE A 4 -9.71 -39.75 -5.64
N ASN A 5 -8.62 -40.16 -6.29
CA ASN A 5 -7.52 -39.26 -6.65
C ASN A 5 -7.97 -38.18 -7.63
N LEU A 6 -8.83 -38.52 -8.60
CA LEU A 6 -9.34 -37.55 -9.57
C LEU A 6 -10.21 -36.48 -8.90
N VAL A 7 -11.13 -36.88 -8.01
CA VAL A 7 -11.99 -35.94 -7.27
C VAL A 7 -11.14 -35.03 -6.37
N GLN A 8 -10.16 -35.59 -5.65
CA GLN A 8 -9.26 -34.78 -4.81
C GLN A 8 -8.45 -33.77 -5.63
N LEU A 9 -7.94 -34.18 -6.80
CA LEU A 9 -7.22 -33.29 -7.70
C LEU A 9 -8.11 -32.12 -8.16
N GLN A 10 -9.34 -32.42 -8.59
CA GLN A 10 -10.29 -31.41 -9.02
C GLN A 10 -10.62 -30.42 -7.90
N VAL A 11 -10.79 -30.90 -6.66
CA VAL A 11 -11.01 -30.05 -5.48
C VAL A 11 -9.82 -29.11 -5.27
N TYR A 12 -8.58 -29.63 -5.28
CA TYR A 12 -7.39 -28.79 -5.12
C TYR A 12 -7.29 -27.71 -6.21
N GLN A 13 -7.51 -28.07 -7.47
CA GLN A 13 -7.46 -27.14 -8.59
C GLN A 13 -8.55 -26.05 -8.47
N GLN A 14 -9.78 -26.44 -8.12
CA GLN A 14 -10.88 -25.48 -7.93
C GLN A 14 -10.62 -24.53 -6.76
N ASP A 15 -10.12 -25.05 -5.64
CA ASP A 15 -9.84 -24.23 -4.45
C ASP A 15 -8.70 -23.24 -4.71
N ILE A 16 -7.65 -23.68 -5.43
CA ILE A 16 -6.57 -22.79 -5.86
C ILE A 16 -7.10 -21.68 -6.77
N LEU A 17 -7.91 -22.03 -7.78
CA LEU A 17 -8.48 -21.04 -8.71
C LEU A 17 -9.40 -20.04 -8.00
N LYS A 18 -10.28 -20.51 -7.11
CA LYS A 18 -11.18 -19.64 -6.32
C LYS A 18 -10.38 -18.69 -5.44
N ALA A 19 -9.34 -19.19 -4.77
CA ALA A 19 -8.47 -18.37 -3.93
C ALA A 19 -7.67 -17.36 -4.76
N ASP A 20 -7.16 -17.74 -5.93
CA ASP A 20 -6.45 -16.84 -6.85
C ASP A 20 -7.35 -15.70 -7.35
N ILE A 21 -8.55 -16.03 -7.82
CA ILE A 21 -9.55 -15.04 -8.26
C ILE A 21 -9.94 -14.12 -7.10
N ALA A 22 -10.15 -14.65 -5.90
CA ALA A 22 -10.46 -13.85 -4.73
C ALA A 22 -9.33 -12.84 -4.44
N VAL A 23 -8.07 -13.28 -4.42
CA VAL A 23 -6.91 -12.39 -4.23
C VAL A 23 -6.88 -11.30 -5.30
N LYS A 24 -7.05 -11.65 -6.58
CA LYS A 24 -7.08 -10.69 -7.70
C LYS A 24 -8.19 -9.65 -7.55
N ASN A 25 -9.40 -10.09 -7.19
CA ASN A 25 -10.54 -9.20 -6.96
C ASN A 25 -10.30 -8.24 -5.78
N HIS A 26 -9.67 -8.70 -4.69
CA HIS A 26 -9.35 -7.83 -3.56
C HIS A 26 -8.24 -6.82 -3.91
N ILE A 27 -7.22 -7.22 -4.68
CA ILE A 27 -6.19 -6.31 -5.18
C ILE A 27 -6.82 -5.26 -6.11
N GLU A 28 -7.71 -5.66 -7.01
CA GLU A 28 -8.42 -4.72 -7.86
C GLU A 28 -9.33 -3.79 -7.06
N GLY A 29 -9.94 -4.32 -5.99
CA GLY A 29 -10.61 -3.53 -4.96
C GLY A 29 -9.71 -2.43 -4.39
N ILE A 30 -8.42 -2.70 -4.15
CA ILE A 30 -7.49 -1.65 -3.71
C ILE A 30 -7.32 -0.53 -4.74
N ARG A 31 -7.26 -0.88 -6.04
CA ARG A 31 -7.02 0.08 -7.12
C ARG A 31 -8.25 0.94 -7.42
N GLN A 32 -9.44 0.38 -7.23
CA GLN A 32 -10.70 1.06 -7.49
C GLN A 32 -11.23 1.84 -6.27
N GLN A 33 -10.84 1.46 -5.05
CA GLN A 33 -11.31 2.11 -3.84
C GLN A 33 -10.51 3.38 -3.53
N ASN A 34 -11.23 4.50 -3.39
CA ASN A 34 -10.74 5.67 -2.69
C ASN A 34 -10.76 5.36 -1.18
N PHE A 35 -9.82 4.56 -0.66
CA PHE A 35 -9.72 4.39 0.79
C PHE A 35 -9.55 5.76 1.44
N MET A 36 -10.29 5.99 2.51
CA MET A 36 -10.29 7.28 3.20
C MET A 36 -9.13 7.39 4.19
N SER A 37 -8.55 6.26 4.60
CA SER A 37 -7.51 6.23 5.60
C SER A 37 -6.43 5.17 5.36
N GLU A 38 -5.23 5.48 5.83
CA GLU A 38 -4.09 4.55 5.88
C GLU A 38 -4.42 3.26 6.67
N LYS A 39 -5.29 3.37 7.69
CA LYS A 39 -5.72 2.22 8.49
C LYS A 39 -6.54 1.21 7.70
N GLU A 40 -7.44 1.68 6.84
CA GLU A 40 -8.28 0.82 6.00
C GLU A 40 -7.42 0.07 4.98
N ILE A 41 -6.49 0.74 4.32
CA ILE A 41 -5.59 0.04 3.39
C ILE A 41 -4.65 -0.93 4.11
N ALA A 42 -4.18 -0.59 5.32
CA ALA A 42 -3.35 -1.49 6.11
C ALA A 42 -4.11 -2.75 6.56
N GLN A 43 -5.41 -2.64 6.84
CA GLN A 43 -6.26 -3.80 7.11
C GLN A 43 -6.48 -4.64 5.83
N CYS A 44 -6.90 -4.01 4.74
CA CYS A 44 -7.12 -4.70 3.46
C CYS A 44 -5.84 -5.43 2.98
N THR A 45 -4.69 -4.78 3.11
CA THR A 45 -3.38 -5.38 2.80
C THR A 45 -3.08 -6.62 3.63
N ARG A 46 -3.43 -6.61 4.93
CA ARG A 46 -3.25 -7.77 5.81
C ARG A 46 -4.16 -8.91 5.38
N ASP A 47 -5.41 -8.63 5.07
CA ASP A 47 -6.40 -9.63 4.65
C ASP A 47 -5.97 -10.30 3.34
N ILE A 48 -5.49 -9.53 2.36
CA ILE A 48 -4.96 -10.07 1.10
C ILE A 48 -3.73 -10.95 1.34
N LYS A 49 -2.82 -10.53 2.22
CA LYS A 49 -1.64 -11.35 2.57
C LYS A 49 -2.03 -12.67 3.22
N GLU A 50 -3.08 -12.68 4.05
CA GLU A 50 -3.61 -13.92 4.64
C GLU A 50 -4.22 -14.83 3.57
N GLN A 51 -4.98 -14.28 2.62
CA GLN A 51 -5.53 -15.04 1.49
C GLN A 51 -4.41 -15.61 0.60
N MET A 52 -3.35 -14.84 0.35
CA MET A 52 -2.16 -15.33 -0.37
C MET A 52 -1.45 -16.47 0.38
N ALA A 53 -1.40 -16.41 1.71
CA ALA A 53 -0.85 -17.50 2.52
C ALA A 53 -1.71 -18.78 2.42
N LYS A 54 -3.04 -18.64 2.40
CA LYS A 54 -3.97 -19.76 2.15
C LYS A 54 -3.77 -20.36 0.76
N LEU A 55 -3.65 -19.52 -0.27
CA LEU A 55 -3.34 -19.94 -1.64
C LEU A 55 -2.00 -20.69 -1.72
N ALA A 56 -0.95 -20.17 -1.08
CA ALA A 56 0.34 -20.85 -1.01
C ALA A 56 0.24 -22.23 -0.33
N HIS A 57 -0.58 -22.35 0.72
CA HIS A 57 -0.82 -23.63 1.39
C HIS A 57 -1.50 -24.65 0.48
N LEU A 58 -2.52 -24.23 -0.28
CA LEU A 58 -3.21 -25.08 -1.26
C LEU A 58 -2.26 -25.55 -2.38
N ILE A 59 -1.43 -24.66 -2.91
CA ILE A 59 -0.42 -25.00 -3.92
C ILE A 59 0.58 -26.05 -3.38
N ASN A 60 1.04 -25.89 -2.14
CA ASN A 60 1.91 -26.87 -1.50
C ASN A 60 1.21 -28.20 -1.23
N ALA A 61 -0.09 -28.20 -0.95
CA ALA A 61 -0.88 -29.42 -0.82
C ALA A 61 -1.01 -30.15 -2.18
N LEU A 62 -1.26 -29.41 -3.26
CA LEU A 62 -1.27 -29.95 -4.63
C LEU A 62 0.10 -30.53 -5.01
N GLU A 63 1.21 -29.89 -4.67
CA GLU A 63 2.55 -30.44 -4.91
C GLU A 63 2.79 -31.74 -4.14
N LYS A 64 2.40 -31.80 -2.86
CA LYS A 64 2.48 -33.03 -2.06
C LYS A 64 1.62 -34.13 -2.66
N PHE A 65 0.46 -33.79 -3.22
CA PHE A 65 -0.39 -34.74 -3.93
C PHE A 65 0.26 -35.23 -5.22
N ALA A 66 0.80 -34.32 -6.04
CA ALA A 66 1.51 -34.66 -7.28
C ALA A 66 2.68 -35.63 -7.03
N ASN A 67 3.45 -35.40 -5.96
CA ASN A 67 4.56 -36.27 -5.58
C ASN A 67 4.16 -37.69 -5.15
N LYS A 68 2.89 -37.93 -4.82
CA LYS A 68 2.35 -39.27 -4.52
C LYS A 68 1.90 -40.03 -5.77
N ILE A 69 1.81 -39.37 -6.92
CA ILE A 69 1.42 -40.01 -8.18
C ILE A 69 2.56 -40.89 -8.70
N SER A 70 2.25 -42.17 -8.91
CA SER A 70 3.22 -43.16 -9.40
C SER A 70 3.50 -43.04 -10.90
N PHE A 71 2.51 -42.62 -11.68
CA PHE A 71 2.66 -42.49 -13.13
C PHE A 71 3.46 -41.23 -13.48
N ARG A 72 4.57 -41.42 -14.20
CA ARG A 72 5.56 -40.35 -14.44
C ARG A 72 4.97 -39.16 -15.21
N ASN A 73 4.16 -39.41 -16.23
CA ASN A 73 3.63 -38.34 -17.09
C ASN A 73 2.64 -37.47 -16.32
N ASP A 74 1.65 -38.07 -15.66
CA ASP A 74 0.69 -37.38 -14.80
C ASP A 74 1.39 -36.56 -13.72
N ARG A 75 2.43 -37.13 -13.10
CA ARG A 75 3.24 -36.40 -12.12
C ARG A 75 3.91 -35.17 -12.72
N ILE A 76 4.51 -35.29 -13.91
CA ILE A 76 5.18 -34.17 -14.59
C ILE A 76 4.17 -33.07 -14.96
N GLU A 77 3.00 -33.45 -15.46
CA GLU A 77 1.92 -32.52 -15.80
C GLU A 77 1.45 -31.75 -14.56
N LEU A 78 1.18 -32.45 -13.45
CA LEU A 78 0.79 -31.82 -12.19
C LEU A 78 1.86 -30.90 -11.62
N LEU A 79 3.13 -31.31 -11.67
CA LEU A 79 4.24 -30.44 -11.23
C LEU A 79 4.40 -29.19 -12.10
N THR A 80 4.04 -29.29 -13.39
CA THR A 80 3.99 -28.13 -14.30
C THR A 80 2.89 -27.16 -13.88
N GLN A 81 1.67 -27.66 -13.59
CA GLN A 81 0.57 -26.84 -13.07
C GLN A 81 0.91 -26.19 -11.72
N VAL A 82 1.56 -26.92 -10.81
CA VAL A 82 2.06 -26.36 -9.55
C VAL A 82 3.00 -25.19 -9.80
N LYS A 83 3.92 -25.31 -10.78
CA LYS A 83 4.84 -24.22 -11.15
C LYS A 83 4.09 -23.02 -11.70
N GLU A 84 3.06 -23.22 -12.52
CA GLU A 84 2.19 -22.15 -13.03
C GLU A 84 1.46 -21.42 -11.90
N HIS A 85 0.84 -22.15 -10.96
CA HIS A 85 0.18 -21.54 -9.81
C HIS A 85 1.16 -20.78 -8.90
N ARG A 86 2.40 -21.24 -8.74
CA ARG A 86 3.44 -20.49 -8.02
C ARG A 86 3.82 -19.19 -8.71
N ASN A 87 3.91 -19.21 -10.04
CA ASN A 87 4.18 -18.00 -10.82
C ASN A 87 3.01 -17.00 -10.70
N GLU A 88 1.76 -17.47 -10.75
CA GLU A 88 0.58 -16.63 -10.53
C GLU A 88 0.55 -16.03 -9.12
N LEU A 89 0.88 -16.81 -8.08
CA LEU A 89 1.00 -16.29 -6.72
C LEU A 89 2.06 -15.17 -6.62
N GLU A 90 3.19 -15.31 -7.30
CA GLU A 90 4.21 -14.26 -7.33
C GLU A 90 3.75 -13.02 -8.11
N LYS A 91 3.03 -13.20 -9.23
CA LYS A 91 2.37 -12.08 -9.92
C LYS A 91 1.38 -11.37 -9.01
N ASN A 92 0.57 -12.09 -8.24
CA ASN A 92 -0.36 -11.49 -7.27
C ASN A 92 0.39 -10.66 -6.21
N ARG A 93 1.53 -11.14 -5.71
CA ARG A 93 2.38 -10.36 -4.78
C ARG A 93 2.94 -9.09 -5.41
N GLN A 94 3.29 -9.14 -6.69
CA GLN A 94 3.74 -7.95 -7.42
C GLN A 94 2.60 -6.96 -7.65
N MET A 95 1.42 -7.44 -8.05
CA MET A 95 0.23 -6.60 -8.22
C MET A 95 -0.20 -5.93 -6.92
N LEU A 96 -0.17 -6.65 -5.78
CA LEU A 96 -0.43 -6.04 -4.47
C LEU A 96 0.58 -4.93 -4.13
N ARG A 97 1.87 -5.16 -4.38
CA ARG A 97 2.91 -4.13 -4.15
C ARG A 97 2.67 -2.89 -5.01
N GLN A 98 2.31 -3.09 -6.28
CA GLN A 98 1.99 -2.00 -7.21
C GLN A 98 0.75 -1.23 -6.74
N ALA A 99 -0.33 -1.91 -6.39
CA ALA A 99 -1.57 -1.28 -5.91
C ALA A 99 -1.35 -0.45 -4.64
N ILE A 100 -0.58 -0.96 -3.67
CA ILE A 100 -0.23 -0.20 -2.45
C ILE A 100 0.62 1.03 -2.79
N PHE A 101 1.60 0.88 -3.68
CA PHE A 101 2.45 2.00 -4.09
C PHE A 101 1.66 3.10 -4.82
N GLU A 102 0.78 2.70 -5.73
CA GLU A 102 -0.15 3.60 -6.43
C GLU A 102 -1.02 4.35 -5.41
N PHE A 103 -1.58 3.65 -4.42
CA PHE A 103 -2.38 4.27 -3.36
C PHE A 103 -1.59 5.26 -2.51
N LEU A 104 -0.38 4.89 -2.04
CA LEU A 104 0.47 5.78 -1.26
C LEU A 104 0.85 7.05 -2.04
N LYS A 105 1.12 6.90 -3.33
CA LYS A 105 1.39 8.03 -4.22
C LYS A 105 0.19 8.96 -4.33
N VAL A 106 -1.03 8.41 -4.49
CA VAL A 106 -2.27 9.21 -4.51
C VAL A 106 -2.48 9.94 -3.18
N MET A 107 -2.26 9.28 -2.05
CA MET A 107 -2.33 9.93 -0.72
C MET A 107 -1.31 11.06 -0.59
N GLU A 108 -0.07 10.84 -1.03
CA GLU A 108 0.98 11.86 -1.02
C GLU A 108 0.60 13.05 -1.91
N GLU A 109 0.08 12.80 -3.11
CA GLU A 109 -0.41 13.83 -4.03
C GLU A 109 -1.61 14.60 -3.46
N GLN A 110 -2.55 13.93 -2.80
CA GLN A 110 -3.68 14.57 -2.10
C GLN A 110 -3.20 15.43 -0.94
N SER A 111 -2.27 14.94 -0.11
CA SER A 111 -1.71 15.72 1.00
C SER A 111 -0.93 16.93 0.52
N ARG A 112 -0.15 16.77 -0.56
CA ARG A 112 0.57 17.86 -1.23
C ARG A 112 -0.40 18.87 -1.83
N THR A 113 -1.47 18.40 -2.48
CA THR A 113 -2.51 19.25 -3.05
C THR A 113 -3.22 20.03 -1.96
N TYR A 114 -3.58 19.40 -0.83
CA TYR A 114 -4.17 20.08 0.32
C TYR A 114 -3.24 21.16 0.92
N LEU A 115 -1.93 20.88 1.00
CA LEU A 115 -0.94 21.85 1.48
C LEU A 115 -0.71 23.01 0.50
N LEU A 116 -0.71 22.74 -0.81
CA LEU A 116 -0.44 23.71 -1.88
C LEU A 116 -1.68 24.52 -2.30
N GLN A 117 -2.87 23.92 -2.29
CA GLN A 117 -4.16 24.59 -2.47
C GLN A 117 -4.57 25.39 -1.24
N GLY A 118 -3.71 25.47 -0.21
CA GLY A 118 -3.79 26.30 0.98
C GLY A 118 -5.05 27.15 1.01
N GLY A 119 -6.10 26.59 1.61
CA GLY A 119 -7.49 26.90 1.29
C GLY A 119 -7.73 28.35 0.89
N ASP A 120 -8.48 28.52 -0.19
CA ASP A 120 -9.22 29.76 -0.49
C ASP A 120 -10.20 30.16 0.65
N ASP A 121 -10.17 29.46 1.79
CA ASP A 121 -10.76 29.93 3.01
C ASP A 121 -9.99 31.17 3.48
N SER A 122 -10.62 32.32 3.27
CA SER A 122 -10.12 33.65 3.65
C SER A 122 -9.53 33.68 5.06
N GLN A 123 -10.06 32.85 5.98
CA GLN A 123 -9.57 32.73 7.35
C GLN A 123 -8.18 32.08 7.46
N ASP A 124 -7.87 31.05 6.67
CA ASP A 124 -6.57 30.37 6.72
C ASP A 124 -5.48 31.24 6.07
N ILE A 125 -5.81 31.91 4.96
CA ILE A 125 -4.95 32.93 4.35
C ILE A 125 -4.73 34.09 5.32
N GLU A 126 -5.79 34.58 5.97
CA GLU A 126 -5.69 35.65 6.97
C GLU A 126 -4.85 35.22 8.18
N PHE A 127 -5.01 33.99 8.68
CA PHE A 127 -4.23 33.47 9.79
C PHE A 127 -2.74 33.40 9.45
N ARG A 128 -2.38 32.88 8.25
CA ARG A 128 -0.99 32.87 7.76
C ARG A 128 -0.45 34.29 7.61
N ASN A 129 -1.24 35.23 7.09
CA ASN A 129 -0.85 36.64 6.94
C ASN A 129 -0.70 37.36 8.28
N ARG A 130 -1.56 37.09 9.27
CA ARG A 130 -1.46 37.62 10.64
C ARG A 130 -0.18 37.12 11.30
N ARG A 131 0.13 35.83 11.18
CA ARG A 131 1.38 35.25 11.72
C ARG A 131 2.62 35.89 11.09
N ARG A 132 2.66 36.01 9.75
CA ARG A 132 3.78 36.67 9.04
C ARG A 132 3.94 38.14 9.44
N ARG A 133 2.83 38.88 9.61
CA ARG A 133 2.87 40.27 10.10
C ARG A 133 3.44 40.35 11.52
N ALA A 134 3.01 39.47 12.42
CA ALA A 134 3.50 39.43 13.80
C ALA A 134 5.01 39.11 13.87
N GLU A 135 5.50 38.18 13.04
CA GLU A 135 6.93 37.86 12.95
C GLU A 135 7.74 39.05 12.40
N ASN A 136 7.27 39.69 11.32
CA ASN A 136 7.92 40.88 10.76
C ASN A 136 7.98 42.04 11.76
N LEU A 137 6.90 42.27 12.53
CA LEU A 137 6.88 43.25 13.61
C LEU A 137 7.93 42.94 14.68
N LYS A 138 8.04 41.69 15.13
CA LYS A 138 9.09 41.28 16.08
C LYS A 138 10.49 41.55 15.53
N THR A 139 10.75 41.20 14.26
CA THR A 139 12.05 41.46 13.63
C THR A 139 12.35 42.95 13.49
N GLN A 140 11.35 43.77 13.15
CA GLN A 140 11.51 45.22 13.09
C GLN A 140 11.77 45.83 14.47
N THR A 141 11.01 45.43 15.49
CA THR A 141 11.21 45.88 16.87
C THR A 141 12.61 45.50 17.37
N LEU A 142 13.07 44.28 17.08
CA LEU A 142 14.45 43.88 17.40
C LEU A 142 15.47 44.75 16.68
N LYS A 143 15.32 45.01 15.37
CA LYS A 143 16.23 45.90 14.62
C LYS A 143 16.25 47.32 15.19
N VAL A 144 15.10 47.85 15.58
CA VAL A 144 14.99 49.18 16.20
C VAL A 144 15.66 49.20 17.57
N LEU A 145 15.41 48.20 18.41
CA LEU A 145 16.08 48.05 19.71
C LEU A 145 17.60 47.93 19.57
N PHE A 146 18.09 47.13 18.62
CA PHE A 146 19.53 47.04 18.32
C PHE A 146 20.11 48.38 17.87
N LYS A 147 19.40 49.14 17.03
CA LYS A 147 19.83 50.47 16.57
C LYS A 147 19.88 51.47 17.73
N TYR A 148 18.87 51.49 18.60
CA TYR A 148 18.88 52.34 19.80
C TYR A 148 19.97 51.93 20.79
N PHE A 149 20.17 50.63 21.01
CA PHE A 149 21.24 50.13 21.89
C PHE A 149 22.62 50.55 21.37
N PHE A 150 22.86 50.43 20.06
CA PHE A 150 24.12 50.85 19.44
C PHE A 150 24.35 52.36 19.55
N VAL A 151 23.32 53.19 19.35
CA VAL A 151 23.40 54.65 19.50
C VAL A 151 23.64 55.05 20.95
N VAL A 152 22.97 54.42 21.92
CA VAL A 152 23.17 54.72 23.35
C VAL A 152 24.56 54.28 23.82
N SER A 153 25.10 53.17 23.33
CA SER A 153 26.47 52.72 23.63
C SER A 153 27.54 53.63 23.02
N LEU A 154 27.31 54.22 21.84
CA LEU A 154 28.23 55.17 21.21
C LEU A 154 28.27 56.55 21.90
N ILE A 155 27.20 56.97 22.56
CA ILE A 155 27.12 58.27 23.26
C ILE A 155 27.73 58.17 24.69
N LYS A 156 28.01 56.96 25.20
CA LYS A 156 28.59 56.73 26.54
C LYS A 156 30.10 56.39 26.55
N LEU A 157 30.78 56.50 25.41
CA LEU A 157 32.24 56.48 25.27
C LEU A 157 32.74 57.89 24.98
#